data_AF-A0A7D7PXB0-F1
#
_entry.id   AF-A0A7D7PXB0-F1
#
_cell.length_a   1.000
_cell.length_b   1.000
_cell.length_c   1.000
_cell.angle_alpha   90.00
_cell.angle_beta   90.00
_cell.angle_gamma   90.00
#
_symmetry.space_group_name_H-M   'P 1'
#
loop_
_entity.id
_entity.type
_entity.pdbx_description
1 polymer ?
#
loop_
_entity_poly.entity_id
_entity_poly.type
_entity_poly.pdbx_seq_one_letter_code
_entity_poly.pdbx_strand_id
1 'polypeptide(L)'
;LKADGLNNVTDIIASIAVLVGLKISKKPRDNDHPYGHSRAEHISSLIASFIMMVIGLEVLVDAGQSLFMEKSEAPNLLAAWVGLGAAAIMGGVYRYNIKLAKKLDSQSLYAVAKDNLSDALVSIGAVVGIFGSQFGLPWLDVVAAFVVGIIICKTAIEIFKEAAHSLTDGFDEEKLGHYKESIEL
;
A
#
# COMPACT_ATOMS: atom_id res chain seq x y z
N LEU A 1 21.89 -6.06 -13.29
CA LEU A 1 21.39 -6.72 -14.53
C LEU A 1 20.77 -8.10 -14.29
N LYS A 2 21.49 -9.16 -13.86
CA LYS A 2 20.86 -10.48 -13.59
C LYS A 2 20.07 -10.54 -12.27
N ALA A 3 20.52 -9.83 -11.24
CA ALA A 3 19.82 -9.75 -9.96
C ALA A 3 18.55 -8.88 -10.04
N ASP A 4 18.62 -7.69 -10.65
CA ASP A 4 17.46 -6.79 -10.83
C ASP A 4 16.31 -7.40 -11.65
N GLY A 5 16.63 -8.30 -12.59
CA GLY A 5 15.65 -8.98 -13.42
C GLY A 5 14.86 -10.06 -12.65
N LEU A 6 15.49 -10.73 -11.68
CA LEU A 6 14.81 -11.74 -10.85
C LEU A 6 13.93 -11.10 -9.77
N ASN A 7 14.37 -9.98 -9.17
CA ASN A 7 13.51 -9.23 -8.23
C ASN A 7 12.27 -8.67 -8.93
N ASN A 8 12.43 -7.99 -10.08
CA ASN A 8 11.27 -7.48 -10.84
C ASN A 8 10.27 -8.57 -11.26
N VAL A 9 10.74 -9.77 -11.62
CA VAL A 9 9.85 -10.89 -11.96
C VAL A 9 9.06 -11.37 -10.74
N THR A 10 9.71 -11.41 -9.57
CA THR A 10 9.06 -11.78 -8.30
C THR A 10 7.96 -10.76 -7.95
N ASP A 11 8.22 -9.48 -8.13
CA ASP A 11 7.25 -8.39 -7.91
C ASP A 11 6.06 -8.44 -8.85
N ILE A 12 6.31 -8.74 -10.13
CA ILE A 12 5.24 -8.90 -11.12
C ILE A 12 4.35 -10.10 -10.74
N ILE A 13 4.95 -11.22 -10.32
CA ILE A 13 4.19 -12.41 -9.89
C ILE A 13 3.37 -12.10 -8.63
N ALA A 14 3.95 -11.41 -7.65
CA ALA A 14 3.23 -10.98 -6.44
C ALA A 14 2.06 -10.05 -6.79
N SER A 15 2.27 -9.08 -7.68
CA SER A 15 1.24 -8.15 -8.18
C SER A 15 0.10 -8.87 -8.90
N ILE A 16 0.40 -9.86 -9.74
CA ILE A 16 -0.61 -10.68 -10.43
C ILE A 16 -1.45 -11.48 -9.44
N ALA A 17 -0.83 -12.06 -8.40
CA ALA A 17 -1.56 -12.80 -7.37
C ALA A 17 -2.58 -11.91 -6.64
N VAL A 18 -2.24 -10.64 -6.38
CA VAL A 18 -3.16 -9.65 -5.77
C VAL A 18 -4.34 -9.37 -6.69
N LEU A 19 -4.06 -9.09 -7.96
CA LEU A 19 -5.08 -8.73 -8.95
C LEU A 19 -6.08 -9.88 -9.15
N VAL A 20 -5.61 -11.12 -9.11
CA VAL A 20 -6.47 -12.31 -9.16
C VAL A 20 -7.34 -12.39 -7.91
N GLY A 21 -6.77 -12.19 -6.71
CA GLY A 21 -7.52 -12.13 -5.45
C GLY A 21 -8.63 -11.07 -5.46
N LEU A 22 -8.31 -9.86 -5.91
CA LEU A 22 -9.27 -8.76 -6.04
C LEU A 22 -10.38 -9.05 -7.07
N LYS A 23 -10.05 -9.71 -8.18
CA LYS A 23 -11.03 -10.07 -9.22
C LYS A 23 -12.04 -11.10 -8.71
N ILE A 24 -11.58 -12.06 -7.89
CA ILE A 24 -12.43 -13.09 -7.29
C ILE A 24 -13.40 -12.46 -6.27
N SER A 25 -12.96 -11.43 -5.52
CA SER A 25 -13.82 -10.77 -4.53
C SER A 25 -14.96 -9.95 -5.10
N LYS A 26 -14.91 -9.53 -6.38
CA LYS A 26 -15.99 -8.79 -7.03
C LYS A 26 -17.08 -9.69 -7.63
N LYS A 27 -17.04 -11.00 -7.38
CA LYS A 27 -18.01 -11.94 -7.93
C LYS A 27 -19.39 -11.71 -7.28
N PRO A 28 -20.49 -11.59 -8.06
CA PRO A 28 -21.84 -11.48 -7.53
C PRO A 28 -22.28 -12.80 -6.88
N ARG A 29 -23.35 -12.74 -6.07
CA ARG A 29 -23.91 -13.87 -5.30
C ARG A 29 -24.05 -15.12 -6.18
N ASP A 30 -23.55 -16.26 -5.70
CA ASP A 30 -23.75 -17.55 -6.32
C ASP A 30 -24.47 -18.53 -5.38
N ASN A 31 -24.83 -19.70 -5.91
CA ASN A 31 -25.59 -20.71 -5.16
C ASN A 31 -24.81 -21.28 -3.96
N ASP A 32 -23.48 -21.17 -3.94
CA ASP A 32 -22.61 -21.61 -2.84
C ASP A 32 -22.44 -20.53 -1.75
N HIS A 33 -22.73 -19.26 -2.06
CA HIS A 33 -22.63 -18.13 -1.13
C HIS A 33 -23.95 -17.35 -1.02
N PRO A 34 -24.97 -17.94 -0.36
CA PRO A 34 -26.31 -17.34 -0.25
C PRO A 34 -26.31 -16.00 0.50
N TYR A 35 -25.36 -15.75 1.41
CA TYR A 35 -25.20 -14.47 2.12
C TYR A 35 -24.39 -13.42 1.33
N GLY A 36 -23.85 -13.78 0.16
CA GLY A 36 -23.03 -12.93 -0.70
C GLY A 36 -21.53 -12.97 -0.40
N HIS A 37 -20.75 -12.36 -1.28
CA HIS A 37 -19.28 -12.37 -1.22
C HIS A 37 -18.69 -11.19 -0.42
N SER A 38 -19.46 -10.55 0.47
CA SER A 38 -18.96 -9.41 1.26
C SER A 38 -17.74 -9.78 2.12
N ARG A 39 -17.64 -11.03 2.61
CA ARG A 39 -16.42 -11.53 3.28
C ARG A 39 -15.21 -11.62 2.35
N ALA A 40 -15.42 -11.81 1.04
CA ALA A 40 -14.33 -11.83 0.07
C ALA A 40 -13.65 -10.45 -0.05
N GLU A 41 -14.36 -9.37 0.29
CA GLU A 41 -13.80 -8.02 0.33
C GLU A 41 -12.72 -7.89 1.42
N HIS A 42 -13.02 -8.39 2.62
CA HIS A 42 -12.05 -8.42 3.72
C HIS A 42 -10.88 -9.36 3.40
N ILE A 43 -11.13 -10.50 2.76
CA ILE A 43 -10.05 -11.39 2.27
C ILE A 43 -9.15 -10.67 1.27
N SER A 44 -9.71 -9.88 0.34
CA SER A 44 -8.90 -9.11 -0.61
C SER A 44 -8.09 -8.02 0.06
N SER A 45 -8.65 -7.35 1.06
CA SER A 45 -7.94 -6.35 1.87
C SER A 45 -6.80 -7.00 2.65
N LEU A 46 -7.01 -8.20 3.18
CA LEU A 46 -5.99 -8.99 3.85
C LEU A 46 -4.85 -9.36 2.88
N ILE A 47 -5.17 -9.86 1.68
CA ILE A 47 -4.16 -10.17 0.66
C ILE A 47 -3.40 -8.90 0.26
N ALA A 48 -4.09 -7.80 -0.04
CA ALA A 48 -3.46 -6.52 -0.38
C ALA A 48 -2.50 -6.04 0.72
N SER A 49 -2.88 -6.19 2.00
CA SER A 49 -2.02 -5.84 3.13
C SER A 49 -0.75 -6.69 3.20
N PHE A 50 -0.80 -7.97 2.82
CA PHE A 50 0.39 -8.82 2.75
C PHE A 50 1.36 -8.36 1.66
N ILE A 51 0.86 -8.04 0.47
CA ILE A 51 1.72 -7.54 -0.61
C ILE A 51 2.32 -6.19 -0.25
N MET A 52 1.51 -5.27 0.31
CA MET A 52 1.99 -3.98 0.79
C MET A 52 3.08 -4.14 1.87
N MET A 53 2.95 -5.15 2.74
CA MET A 53 3.99 -5.48 3.72
C MET A 53 5.29 -5.93 3.04
N VAL A 54 5.22 -6.80 2.04
CA VAL A 54 6.39 -7.28 1.28
C VAL A 54 7.10 -6.11 0.60
N ILE A 55 6.36 -5.25 -0.10
CA ILE A 55 6.90 -4.04 -0.75
C ILE A 55 7.57 -3.11 0.28
N GLY A 56 6.91 -2.88 1.42
CA GLY A 56 7.49 -2.07 2.50
C GLY A 56 8.81 -2.64 3.04
N LEU A 57 8.89 -3.96 3.20
CA LEU A 57 10.11 -4.64 3.63
C LEU A 57 11.22 -4.57 2.58
N GLU A 58 10.90 -4.73 1.30
CA GLU A 58 11.87 -4.60 0.22
C GLU A 58 12.47 -3.19 0.17
N VAL A 59 11.63 -2.15 0.27
CA VAL A 59 12.10 -0.75 0.37
C VAL A 59 13.04 -0.55 1.57
N LEU A 60 12.77 -1.18 2.72
CA LEU A 60 13.64 -1.10 3.90
C LEU A 60 14.96 -1.84 3.70
N VAL A 61 14.92 -3.02 3.07
CA VAL A 61 16.12 -3.81 2.77
C VAL A 61 17.00 -3.05 1.78
N ASP A 62 16.42 -2.49 0.71
CA ASP A 62 17.12 -1.71 -0.30
C ASP A 62 17.74 -0.44 0.28
N ALA A 63 17.01 0.25 1.16
CA ALA A 63 17.54 1.38 1.92
C ALA A 63 18.74 0.97 2.79
N GLY A 64 18.63 -0.16 3.51
CA GLY A 64 19.70 -0.70 4.33
C GLY A 64 20.93 -1.11 3.51
N GLN A 65 20.74 -1.77 2.37
CA GLN A 65 21.83 -2.14 1.46
C GLN A 65 22.51 -0.91 0.85
N SER A 66 21.74 0.14 0.57
CA SER A 66 22.25 1.41 0.05
C SER A 66 23.15 2.16 1.05
N LEU A 67 23.12 1.82 2.36
CA LEU A 67 24.11 2.33 3.33
C LEU A 67 25.50 1.71 3.16
N PHE A 68 25.57 0.47 2.68
CA PHE A 68 26.83 -0.29 2.56
C PHE A 68 27.43 -0.23 1.15
N MET A 69 26.60 0.00 0.13
CA MET A 69 27.05 0.25 -1.24
C MET A 69 27.16 1.76 -1.48
N GLU A 70 28.39 2.26 -1.54
CA GLU A 70 28.68 3.63 -1.96
C GLU A 70 28.25 3.79 -3.43
N LYS A 71 27.08 4.38 -3.67
CA LYS A 71 26.58 4.67 -5.02
C LYS A 71 27.47 5.74 -5.65
N SER A 72 28.31 5.32 -6.58
CA SER A 72 29.30 6.17 -7.27
C SER A 72 28.72 7.03 -8.40
N GLU A 73 27.42 6.94 -8.70
CA GLU A 73 26.77 7.77 -9.73
C GLU A 73 25.67 8.64 -9.14
N ALA A 74 25.77 9.95 -9.40
CA ALA A 74 24.75 10.91 -9.04
C ALA A 74 23.45 10.56 -9.79
N PRO A 75 22.30 10.46 -9.09
CA PRO A 75 21.03 10.18 -9.72
C PRO A 75 20.71 11.22 -10.82
N ASN A 76 20.26 10.72 -11.96
CA ASN A 76 19.92 11.57 -13.09
C ASN A 76 18.74 12.50 -12.73
N LEU A 77 18.86 13.80 -13.00
CA LEU A 77 17.80 14.80 -12.82
C LEU A 77 16.49 14.43 -13.53
N LEU A 78 16.57 13.65 -14.62
CA LEU A 78 15.37 13.10 -15.28
C LEU A 78 14.56 12.18 -14.35
N ALA A 79 15.22 11.40 -13.48
CA ALA A 79 14.54 10.51 -12.55
C ALA A 79 13.73 11.29 -11.49
N ALA A 80 14.20 12.49 -11.09
CA ALA A 80 13.43 13.35 -10.19
C ALA A 80 12.17 13.89 -10.85
N TRP A 81 12.22 14.28 -12.12
CA TRP A 81 11.03 14.75 -12.84
C TRP A 81 10.01 13.63 -13.06
N VAL A 82 10.48 12.42 -13.38
CA VAL A 82 9.62 11.23 -13.50
C VAL A 82 9.00 10.89 -12.14
N GLY A 83 9.78 10.88 -11.07
CA GLY A 83 9.28 10.65 -9.71
C GLY A 83 8.26 11.69 -9.26
N LEU A 84 8.46 12.97 -9.61
CA LEU A 84 7.50 14.04 -9.30
C LEU A 84 6.18 13.87 -10.08
N GLY A 85 6.27 13.47 -11.36
CA GLY A 85 5.10 13.12 -12.17
C GLY A 85 4.35 11.91 -11.61
N ALA A 86 5.06 10.85 -11.24
CA ALA A 86 4.49 9.66 -10.61
C ALA A 86 3.79 9.99 -9.29
N ALA A 87 4.43 10.77 -8.42
CA ALA A 87 3.85 11.24 -7.16
C ALA A 87 2.56 12.05 -7.38
N ALA A 88 2.54 12.93 -8.37
CA ALA A 88 1.37 13.74 -8.68
C ALA A 88 0.19 12.89 -9.20
N ILE A 89 0.46 11.97 -10.12
CA ILE A 89 -0.55 11.05 -10.66
C ILE A 89 -1.10 10.18 -9.53
N MET A 90 -0.21 9.55 -8.76
CA MET A 90 -0.62 8.60 -7.75
C MET A 90 -1.31 9.28 -6.56
N GLY A 91 -0.90 10.50 -6.19
CA GLY A 91 -1.63 11.34 -5.25
C GLY A 91 -3.03 11.70 -5.76
N GLY A 92 -3.21 11.89 -7.07
CA GLY A 92 -4.52 12.05 -7.71
C GLY A 92 -5.39 10.80 -7.61
N VAL A 93 -4.83 9.63 -7.96
CA VAL A 93 -5.49 8.32 -7.87
C VAL A 93 -5.89 8.01 -6.42
N TYR A 94 -5.00 8.25 -5.46
CA TYR A 94 -5.29 8.14 -4.03
C TYR A 94 -6.52 8.97 -3.65
N ARG A 95 -6.56 10.25 -4.03
CA ARG A 95 -7.68 11.13 -3.68
C ARG A 95 -9.00 10.68 -4.30
N TYR A 96 -8.97 10.08 -5.47
CA TYR A 96 -10.16 9.50 -6.08
C TYR A 96 -10.61 8.25 -5.32
N ASN A 97 -9.70 7.30 -5.10
CA ASN A 97 -10.00 6.03 -4.45
C ASN A 97 -10.42 6.21 -2.99
N ILE A 98 -9.80 7.11 -2.22
CA ILE A 98 -10.19 7.34 -0.82
C ILE A 98 -11.59 7.96 -0.70
N LYS A 99 -11.98 8.83 -1.64
CA LYS A 99 -13.34 9.38 -1.69
C LYS A 99 -14.35 8.30 -2.01
N LEU A 100 -14.02 7.43 -2.96
CA LEU A 100 -14.90 6.35 -3.37
C LEU A 100 -15.00 5.26 -2.27
N ALA A 101 -13.90 4.94 -1.59
CA ALA A 101 -13.86 4.01 -0.47
C ALA A 101 -14.79 4.47 0.66
N LYS A 102 -14.71 5.75 1.04
CA LYS A 102 -15.59 6.34 2.07
C LYS A 102 -17.06 6.39 1.63
N LYS A 103 -17.32 6.66 0.34
CA LYS A 103 -18.69 6.73 -0.18
C LYS A 103 -19.37 5.36 -0.24
N LEU A 104 -18.59 4.30 -0.50
CA LEU A 104 -19.09 2.93 -0.65
C LEU A 104 -18.90 2.07 0.60
N ASP A 105 -18.33 2.62 1.68
CA ASP A 105 -17.92 1.89 2.89
C ASP A 105 -17.10 0.63 2.57
N SER A 106 -16.17 0.76 1.63
CA SER A 106 -15.43 -0.36 1.03
C SER A 106 -14.02 -0.45 1.59
N GLN A 107 -13.77 -1.49 2.38
CA GLN A 107 -12.46 -1.80 2.97
C GLN A 107 -11.41 -2.16 1.91
N SER A 108 -11.81 -2.91 0.88
CA SER A 108 -10.89 -3.25 -0.22
C SER A 108 -10.43 -2.02 -0.98
N LEU A 109 -11.34 -1.08 -1.24
CA LEU A 109 -11.02 0.15 -1.93
C LEU A 109 -10.21 1.11 -1.05
N TYR A 110 -10.42 1.06 0.27
CA TYR A 110 -9.58 1.77 1.23
C TYR A 110 -8.14 1.24 1.21
N ALA A 111 -7.95 -0.08 1.21
CA ALA A 111 -6.64 -0.72 1.10
C ALA A 111 -5.93 -0.30 -0.21
N VAL A 112 -6.64 -0.34 -1.35
CA VAL A 112 -6.13 0.13 -2.64
C VAL A 112 -5.79 1.62 -2.58
N ALA A 113 -6.60 2.46 -1.93
CA ALA A 113 -6.27 3.87 -1.79
C ALA A 113 -4.96 4.06 -1.01
N LYS A 114 -4.79 3.35 0.11
CA LYS A 114 -3.56 3.40 0.91
C LYS A 114 -2.34 2.91 0.15
N ASP A 115 -2.49 1.91 -0.71
CA ASP A 115 -1.43 1.45 -1.62
C ASP A 115 -0.98 2.56 -2.59
N ASN A 116 -1.93 3.24 -3.24
CA ASN A 116 -1.62 4.40 -4.08
C ASN A 116 -0.94 5.53 -3.29
N LEU A 117 -1.29 5.71 -2.01
CA LEU A 117 -0.60 6.67 -1.16
C LEU A 117 0.85 6.25 -0.90
N SER A 118 1.10 4.98 -0.62
CA SER A 118 2.44 4.41 -0.46
C SER A 118 3.30 4.66 -1.70
N ASP A 119 2.78 4.37 -2.89
CA ASP A 119 3.48 4.62 -4.17
C ASP A 119 3.81 6.11 -4.38
N ALA A 120 2.89 7.01 -4.01
CA ALA A 120 3.14 8.44 -4.04
C ALA A 120 4.26 8.84 -3.06
N LEU A 121 4.28 8.26 -1.85
CA LEU A 121 5.30 8.51 -0.84
C LEU A 121 6.68 7.99 -1.26
N VAL A 122 6.75 6.80 -1.88
CA VAL A 122 8.00 6.26 -2.45
C VAL A 122 8.53 7.19 -3.52
N SER A 123 7.66 7.64 -4.42
CA SER A 123 8.03 8.59 -5.48
C SER A 123 8.54 9.92 -4.91
N ILE A 124 7.88 10.46 -3.88
CA ILE A 124 8.33 11.69 -3.18
C ILE A 124 9.66 11.45 -2.48
N GLY A 125 9.82 10.32 -1.79
CA GLY A 125 11.06 9.95 -1.10
C GLY A 125 12.25 9.89 -2.06
N ALA A 126 12.06 9.26 -3.22
CA ALA A 126 13.07 9.21 -4.27
C ALA A 126 13.40 10.61 -4.82
N VAL A 127 12.40 11.47 -5.07
CA VAL A 127 12.64 12.85 -5.51
C VAL A 127 13.45 13.63 -4.47
N VAL A 128 13.08 13.50 -3.19
CA VAL A 128 13.77 14.14 -2.07
C VAL A 128 15.21 13.64 -1.96
N GLY A 129 15.44 12.34 -2.13
CA GLY A 129 16.78 11.73 -2.16
C GLY A 129 17.63 12.23 -3.31
N ILE A 130 17.07 12.31 -4.51
CA ILE A 130 17.75 12.83 -5.70
C ILE A 130 18.15 14.29 -5.48
N PHE A 131 17.23 15.15 -5.04
CA PHE A 131 17.57 16.55 -4.74
C PHE A 131 18.60 16.65 -3.61
N GLY A 132 18.45 15.87 -2.54
CA GLY A 132 19.42 15.82 -1.43
C GLY A 132 20.83 15.46 -1.89
N SER A 133 20.97 14.50 -2.80
CA SER A 133 22.26 14.12 -3.39
C SER A 133 22.90 15.28 -4.17
N GLN A 134 22.12 16.11 -4.87
CA GLN A 134 22.61 17.29 -5.60
C GLN A 134 23.15 18.37 -4.67
N PHE A 135 22.63 18.46 -3.43
CA PHE A 135 23.14 19.35 -2.39
C PHE A 135 24.31 18.74 -1.59
N GLY A 136 24.86 17.59 -2.00
CA GLY A 136 25.95 16.91 -1.31
C GLY A 136 25.51 16.12 -0.07
N LEU A 137 24.22 15.80 0.05
CA LEU A 137 23.64 15.01 1.14
C LEU A 137 23.09 13.66 0.63
N PRO A 138 23.94 12.74 0.14
CA PRO A 138 23.49 11.45 -0.41
C PRO A 138 22.82 10.53 0.64
N TRP A 139 23.14 10.72 1.92
CA TRP A 139 22.50 10.00 3.03
C TRP A 139 21.00 10.31 3.17
N LEU A 140 20.53 11.42 2.59
CA LEU A 140 19.15 11.87 2.69
C LEU A 140 18.19 10.95 1.88
N ASP A 141 18.67 10.39 0.77
CA ASP A 141 17.95 9.37 -0.02
C ASP A 141 17.66 8.13 0.83
N VAL A 142 18.67 7.64 1.53
CA VAL A 142 18.55 6.45 2.36
C VAL A 142 17.62 6.66 3.56
N VAL A 143 17.72 7.82 4.22
CA VAL A 143 16.82 8.17 5.32
C VAL A 143 15.38 8.32 4.83
N ALA A 144 15.17 8.97 3.68
CA ALA A 144 13.84 9.11 3.09
C ALA A 144 13.22 7.76 2.75
N ALA A 145 13.97 6.87 2.09
CA ALA A 145 13.52 5.51 1.78
C ALA A 145 13.19 4.71 3.05
N PHE A 146 14.01 4.82 4.11
CA PHE A 146 13.76 4.13 5.38
C PHE A 146 12.48 4.62 6.07
N VAL A 147 12.27 5.94 6.12
CA VAL A 147 11.05 6.54 6.71
C VAL A 147 9.81 6.11 5.92
N VAL A 148 9.87 6.14 4.59
CA VAL A 148 8.76 5.72 3.74
C VAL A 148 8.47 4.23 3.94
N GLY A 149 9.48 3.36 3.91
CA GLY A 149 9.32 1.93 4.15
C GLY A 149 8.61 1.62 5.48
N ILE A 150 8.98 2.31 6.57
CA ILE A 150 8.29 2.17 7.86
C ILE A 150 6.81 2.57 7.77
N ILE A 151 6.50 3.67 7.07
CA ILE A 151 5.11 4.13 6.89
C ILE A 151 4.29 3.09 6.13
N ILE A 152 4.86 2.48 5.09
CA ILE A 152 4.21 1.43 4.30
C ILE A 152 3.94 0.20 5.17
N CYS A 153 4.95 -0.31 5.86
CA CYS A 153 4.80 -1.47 6.76
C CYS A 153 3.74 -1.21 7.85
N LYS A 154 3.76 -0.01 8.45
CA LYS A 154 2.75 0.38 9.45
C LYS A 154 1.34 0.35 8.86
N THR A 155 1.18 0.91 7.66
CA THR A 155 -0.11 0.96 6.96
C THR A 155 -0.60 -0.45 6.60
N ALA A 156 0.29 -1.31 6.14
CA ALA A 156 -0.01 -2.72 5.88
C ALA A 156 -0.50 -3.46 7.14
N ILE A 157 0.15 -3.27 8.30
CA ILE A 157 -0.28 -3.87 9.57
C ILE A 157 -1.66 -3.36 10.00
N GLU A 158 -1.94 -2.08 9.80
CA GLU A 158 -3.24 -1.49 10.13
C GLU A 158 -4.37 -2.13 9.30
N ILE A 159 -4.20 -2.21 7.98
CA ILE A 159 -5.15 -2.86 7.08
C ILE A 159 -5.30 -4.35 7.43
N PHE A 160 -4.20 -5.05 7.73
CA PHE A 160 -4.23 -6.44 8.13
C PHE A 160 -5.06 -6.65 9.39
N LYS A 161 -4.84 -5.83 10.43
CA LYS A 161 -5.57 -5.92 11.69
C LYS A 161 -7.06 -5.68 11.49
N GLU A 162 -7.43 -4.68 10.69
CA GLU A 162 -8.83 -4.34 10.41
C GLU A 162 -9.53 -5.47 9.62
N ALA A 163 -8.88 -5.99 8.59
CA ALA A 163 -9.38 -7.12 7.81
C ALA A 163 -9.49 -8.41 8.65
N ALA A 164 -8.49 -8.72 9.47
CA ALA A 164 -8.48 -9.88 10.35
C ALA A 164 -9.58 -9.79 11.41
N HIS A 165 -9.74 -8.63 12.06
CA HIS A 165 -10.79 -8.40 13.05
C HIS A 165 -12.18 -8.62 12.46
N SER A 166 -12.43 -8.08 11.26
CA SER A 166 -13.70 -8.28 10.55
C SER A 166 -13.94 -9.73 10.11
N LEU A 167 -12.88 -10.48 9.79
CA LEU A 167 -12.99 -11.90 9.43
C LEU A 167 -13.26 -12.81 10.63
N THR A 168 -12.81 -12.42 11.82
CA THR A 168 -13.07 -13.13 13.08
C THR A 168 -14.43 -12.80 13.71
N ASP A 169 -15.33 -12.14 12.96
CA ASP A 169 -16.60 -11.63 13.47
C ASP A 169 -16.43 -10.68 14.68
N GLY A 170 -15.32 -9.93 14.69
CA GLY A 170 -15.06 -8.87 15.67
C GLY A 170 -16.04 -7.72 15.51
N PHE A 171 -16.60 -7.26 16.63
CA PHE A 171 -17.60 -6.19 16.64
C PHE A 171 -17.02 -4.95 17.32
N ASP A 172 -17.33 -3.79 16.77
CA ASP A 172 -16.91 -2.49 17.31
C ASP A 172 -17.84 -2.09 18.46
N GLU A 173 -17.33 -2.11 19.70
CA GLU A 173 -18.09 -1.76 20.90
C GLU A 173 -18.64 -0.33 20.87
N GLU A 174 -18.01 0.60 20.14
CA GLU A 174 -18.52 1.96 19.97
C GLU A 174 -19.81 2.00 19.15
N LYS A 175 -19.97 1.10 18.17
CA LYS A 175 -21.20 0.99 17.36
C LYS A 175 -22.36 0.37 18.14
N LEU A 176 -22.07 -0.46 19.15
CA LEU A 176 -23.08 -1.06 20.03
C LEU A 176 -23.80 -0.02 20.90
N GLY A 177 -23.09 1.03 21.35
CA GLY A 177 -23.70 2.13 22.09
C GLY A 177 -24.81 2.82 21.30
N HIS A 178 -24.54 3.12 20.03
CA HIS A 178 -25.50 3.75 19.12
C HIS A 178 -26.71 2.85 18.80
N TYR A 179 -26.52 1.54 18.68
CA TYR A 179 -27.63 0.62 18.43
C TYR A 179 -28.51 0.41 19.67
N LYS A 180 -27.93 0.38 20.88
CA LYS A 180 -28.73 0.34 22.11
C LYS A 180 -29.61 1.57 22.27
N GLU A 181 -29.05 2.75 22.01
CA GLU A 181 -29.79 4.01 22.09
C GLU A 181 -30.92 4.10 21.06
N SER A 182 -30.77 3.45 19.89
CA SER A 182 -31.80 3.40 18.84
C SER A 182 -32.89 2.33 19.08
N ILE A 183 -32.64 1.35 19.96
CA ILE A 183 -33.61 0.29 20.31
C ILE A 183 -34.36 0.64 21.61
N GLU A 184 -33.77 1.46 22.47
CA GLU A 184 -34.40 1.97 23.71
C GLU A 184 -35.30 3.20 23.50
N LEU A 185 -35.33 3.78 22.29
CA LEU A 185 -36.28 4.83 21.86
C LEU A 185 -37.49 4.21 21.13
#